data_AF-U5WP94-F1
#
_entry.id   AF-U5WP94-F1
#
_cell.length_a   1.000
_cell.length_b   1.000
_cell.length_c   1.000
_cell.angle_alpha   90.00
_cell.angle_beta   90.00
_cell.angle_gamma   90.00
#
_symmetry.space_group_name_H-M   'P 1'
#
loop_
_entity.id
_entity.type
_entity.pdbx_description
1 polymer ?
#
loop_
_entity_poly.entity_id
_entity_poly.type
_entity_poly.pdbx_seq_one_letter_code
_entity_poly.pdbx_strand_id
1 'polypeptide(L)'
;MSYVIAGPAAIAAATTELAGIGSTISQANVNAAAVTAGVPAAAADQVSAAVAAFFGAQAQGYQGISTQMAAFHDQLVQALSAGGAAYADAEAASAQNLLDLINAPALALFGRPWIGNGADGGTVGGIGQPGGPGGLLYGNGGRGGDSTLAGVAGGNGGAAGLIGNGGTGGTGGTGGSGGLGGNAFLIGGGGAGGTGGAAVGTGFAGSGGNGGLGGLLYGNGGAGGTGGAGVAATTIGGMGGFGGDAWLFGSGGAGGQGGDNTFNLSGQGGLGGDGGSGGALFGNGGIGGGGGNGGATGGAAGNGGSAGYAIGSGGAGGVGGDGGTVFGGQGGDGGRAATIFGFGGAGGNGGTGNYALFPSGGAGGTGGAAVLFGLGGVGGHGGSGGGYGGQGGAGAWLIGSAGDGGAGGAGNINSVAGGQGGNGGDAFFIGNGGNGGAGGHGFGAGTPGKGGGGGTAGVIGWAGNPGPDG
;
A
#
# COMPACT_ATOMS: atom_id res chain seq x y z
N MET A 1 -2.93 49.07 -12.59
CA MET A 1 -2.09 48.56 -11.49
C MET A 1 -0.99 47.72 -12.11
N SER A 2 0.28 48.01 -11.86
CA SER A 2 1.38 47.17 -12.37
C SER A 2 1.44 45.90 -11.54
N TYR A 3 1.34 44.74 -12.18
CA TYR A 3 1.58 43.46 -11.50
C TYR A 3 3.06 43.34 -11.20
N VAL A 4 3.41 43.26 -9.91
CA VAL A 4 4.76 42.90 -9.47
C VAL A 4 4.89 41.40 -9.62
N ILE A 5 5.80 40.94 -10.47
CA ILE A 5 6.16 39.52 -10.62
C ILE A 5 7.44 39.31 -9.80
N ALA A 6 7.32 38.65 -8.65
CA ALA A 6 8.46 38.14 -7.90
C ALA A 6 8.61 36.64 -8.20
N GLY A 7 9.84 36.12 -8.22
CA GLY A 7 10.09 34.67 -8.35
C GLY A 7 10.68 34.12 -7.06
N PRO A 8 9.87 33.72 -6.06
CA PRO A 8 10.39 33.28 -4.75
C PRO A 8 11.41 32.15 -4.87
N ALA A 9 11.20 31.20 -5.78
CA ALA A 9 12.15 30.11 -6.05
C ALA A 9 13.49 30.60 -6.65
N ALA A 10 13.45 31.62 -7.52
CA ALA A 10 14.66 32.22 -8.08
C ALA A 10 15.43 33.05 -7.03
N ILE A 11 14.71 33.74 -6.14
CA ILE A 11 15.29 34.48 -5.01
C ILE A 11 15.95 33.49 -4.04
N ALA A 12 15.29 32.38 -3.72
CA ALA A 12 15.86 31.32 -2.88
C ALA A 12 17.18 30.78 -3.47
N ALA A 13 17.18 30.42 -4.77
CA ALA A 13 18.40 29.96 -5.45
C ALA A 13 19.52 31.02 -5.41
N ALA A 14 19.21 32.27 -5.73
CA ALA A 14 20.17 33.37 -5.69
C ALA A 14 20.74 33.63 -4.28
N THR A 15 19.93 33.48 -3.22
CA THR A 15 20.43 33.60 -1.83
C THR A 15 21.41 32.50 -1.47
N THR A 16 21.19 31.27 -1.96
CA THR A 16 22.15 30.17 -1.77
C THR A 16 23.47 30.44 -2.48
N GLU A 17 23.43 30.95 -3.72
CA GLU A 17 24.64 31.32 -4.46
C GLU A 17 25.39 32.48 -3.79
N LEU A 18 24.68 33.52 -3.35
CA LEU A 18 25.28 34.65 -2.63
C LEU A 18 25.94 34.21 -1.32
N ALA A 19 25.31 33.31 -0.56
CA ALA A 19 25.94 32.73 0.64
C ALA A 19 27.25 32.00 0.29
N GLY A 20 27.29 31.26 -0.81
CA GLY A 20 28.50 30.61 -1.32
C GLY A 20 29.61 31.60 -1.72
N ILE A 21 29.26 32.70 -2.40
CA ILE A 21 30.19 33.78 -2.75
C ILE A 21 30.77 34.42 -1.49
N GLY A 22 29.91 34.74 -0.50
CA GLY A 22 30.34 35.33 0.77
C GLY A 22 31.33 34.44 1.52
N SER A 23 31.07 33.13 1.57
CA SER A 23 31.99 32.14 2.15
C SER A 23 33.34 32.11 1.43
N THR A 24 33.33 32.10 0.09
CA THR A 24 34.54 32.07 -0.74
C THR A 24 35.41 33.32 -0.54
N ILE A 25 34.79 34.50 -0.51
CA ILE A 25 35.49 35.78 -0.29
C ILE A 25 36.05 35.84 1.14
N SER A 26 35.27 35.45 2.14
CA SER A 26 35.74 35.41 3.53
C SER A 26 36.95 34.48 3.68
N GLN A 27 36.93 33.32 3.03
CA GLN A 27 38.06 32.38 3.06
C GLN A 27 39.30 32.95 2.35
N ALA A 28 39.12 33.61 1.20
CA ALA A 28 40.22 34.27 0.49
C ALA A 28 40.86 35.38 1.34
N ASN A 29 40.04 36.17 2.04
CA ASN A 29 40.51 37.24 2.93
C ASN A 29 41.32 36.71 4.13
N VAL A 30 40.90 35.58 4.71
CA VAL A 30 41.64 34.91 5.78
C VAL A 30 42.98 34.37 5.27
N ASN A 31 42.98 33.70 4.11
CA ASN A 31 44.20 33.15 3.51
C ASN A 31 45.23 34.22 3.15
N ALA A 32 44.77 35.40 2.71
CA ALA A 32 45.65 36.52 2.34
C ALA A 32 46.15 37.34 3.54
N ALA A 33 45.53 37.22 4.72
CA ALA A 33 45.79 38.09 5.87
C ALA A 33 47.26 38.06 6.34
N ALA A 34 47.83 36.85 6.47
CA ALA A 34 49.21 36.69 6.96
C ALA A 34 50.26 37.18 5.95
N VAL A 35 50.03 36.93 4.66
CA VAL A 35 50.98 37.30 3.58
C VAL A 35 51.03 38.82 3.39
N THR A 36 49.88 39.49 3.51
CA THR A 36 49.76 40.94 3.33
C THR A 36 50.20 41.75 4.54
N ALA A 37 50.00 41.24 5.75
CA ALA A 37 50.48 41.88 6.98
C ALA A 37 51.97 41.58 7.27
N GLY A 38 52.54 40.54 6.65
CA GLY A 38 53.89 40.03 6.90
C GLY A 38 54.98 40.55 5.96
N VAL A 39 54.77 41.66 5.23
CA VAL A 39 55.76 42.21 4.30
C VAL A 39 57.00 42.69 5.08
N PRO A 40 58.17 42.07 4.92
CA PRO A 40 59.37 42.48 5.65
C PRO A 40 59.95 43.77 5.07
N ALA A 41 60.67 44.52 5.91
CA ALA A 41 61.49 45.64 5.43
C ALA A 41 62.57 45.11 4.47
N ALA A 42 62.72 45.74 3.30
CA ALA A 42 63.68 45.30 2.29
C ALA A 42 65.15 45.45 2.73
N ALA A 43 65.42 46.38 3.64
CA ALA A 43 66.71 46.61 4.29
C ALA A 43 66.52 47.17 5.71
N ALA A 44 67.61 47.29 6.47
CA ALA A 44 67.61 47.74 7.88
C ALA A 44 67.45 49.26 8.05
N ASP A 45 67.16 49.99 6.98
CA ASP A 45 67.00 51.44 7.00
C ASP A 45 65.57 51.87 7.40
N GLN A 46 65.46 53.12 7.83
CA GLN A 46 64.20 53.70 8.30
C GLN A 46 63.13 53.82 7.20
N VAL A 47 63.52 53.96 5.92
CA VAL A 47 62.58 54.05 4.80
C VAL A 47 61.96 52.68 4.54
N SER A 48 62.78 51.62 4.49
CA SER A 48 62.30 50.23 4.38
C SER A 48 61.38 49.83 5.53
N ALA A 49 61.71 50.23 6.77
CA ALA A 49 60.86 50.00 7.93
C ALA A 49 59.53 50.77 7.86
N ALA A 50 59.55 52.03 7.41
CA ALA A 50 58.34 52.83 7.22
C ALA A 50 57.42 52.29 6.12
N VAL A 51 57.99 51.79 5.01
CA VAL A 51 57.24 51.16 3.93
C VAL A 51 56.58 49.84 4.39
N ALA A 52 57.30 49.00 5.13
CA ALA A 52 56.73 47.78 5.71
C ALA A 52 55.59 48.10 6.72
N ALA A 53 55.78 49.13 7.56
CA ALA A 53 54.75 49.59 8.49
C ALA A 53 53.51 50.15 7.77
N PHE A 54 53.70 50.88 6.66
CA PHE A 54 52.60 51.35 5.80
C PHE A 54 51.78 50.19 5.24
N PHE A 55 52.43 49.16 4.68
CA PHE A 55 51.73 47.98 4.19
C PHE A 55 51.03 47.19 5.29
N GLY A 56 51.64 47.08 6.47
CA GLY A 56 51.00 46.48 7.66
C GLY A 56 49.74 47.24 8.09
N ALA A 57 49.80 48.58 8.15
CA ALA A 57 48.64 49.41 8.48
C ALA A 57 47.54 49.30 7.41
N GLN A 58 47.90 49.27 6.12
CA GLN A 58 46.97 49.06 5.02
C GLN A 58 46.29 47.68 5.09
N ALA A 59 47.04 46.63 5.43
CA ALA A 59 46.49 45.27 5.59
C ALA A 59 45.49 45.20 6.75
N GLN A 60 45.80 45.81 7.89
CA GLN A 60 44.87 45.89 9.03
C GLN A 60 43.60 46.68 8.68
N GLY A 61 43.74 47.81 7.97
CA GLY A 61 42.61 48.58 7.46
C GLY A 61 41.73 47.78 6.51
N TYR A 62 42.35 47.00 5.61
CA TYR A 62 41.63 46.11 4.70
C TYR A 62 40.87 44.99 5.42
N GLN A 63 41.47 44.36 6.44
CA GLN A 63 40.81 43.32 7.25
C GLN A 63 39.61 43.87 8.03
N GLY A 64 39.71 45.09 8.56
CA GLY A 64 38.60 45.79 9.20
C GLY A 64 37.43 46.02 8.23
N ILE A 65 37.71 46.55 7.03
CA ILE A 65 36.70 46.76 5.98
C ILE A 65 36.09 45.43 5.52
N SER A 66 36.91 44.39 5.35
CA SER A 66 36.47 43.06 4.92
C SER A 66 35.51 42.41 5.92
N THR A 67 35.73 42.62 7.22
CA THR A 67 34.83 42.15 8.28
C THR A 67 33.49 42.89 8.24
N GLN A 68 33.51 44.21 8.05
CA GLN A 68 32.29 45.01 7.89
C GLN A 68 31.52 44.62 6.62
N MET A 69 32.22 44.34 5.52
CA MET A 69 31.63 43.89 4.26
C MET A 69 31.00 42.50 4.39
N ALA A 70 31.64 41.57 5.11
CA ALA A 70 31.07 40.25 5.39
C ALA A 70 29.77 40.35 6.19
N ALA A 71 29.74 41.17 7.25
CA ALA A 71 28.53 41.41 8.03
C ALA A 71 27.40 42.05 7.21
N PHE A 72 27.73 43.00 6.32
CA PHE A 72 26.77 43.58 5.39
C PHE A 72 26.25 42.53 4.39
N HIS A 73 27.13 41.68 3.86
CA HIS A 73 26.76 40.60 2.94
C HIS A 73 25.80 39.60 3.61
N ASP A 74 26.08 39.21 4.85
CA ASP A 74 25.19 38.33 5.62
C ASP A 74 23.81 38.95 5.83
N GLN A 75 23.76 40.24 6.19
CA GLN A 75 22.51 40.99 6.33
C GLN A 75 21.74 41.09 5.00
N LEU A 76 22.44 41.30 3.89
CA LEU A 76 21.85 41.35 2.55
C LEU A 76 21.23 39.99 2.18
N VAL A 77 21.93 38.89 2.40
CA VAL A 77 21.43 37.53 2.13
C VAL A 77 20.22 37.20 3.00
N GLN A 78 20.27 37.55 4.30
CA GLN A 78 19.14 37.37 5.22
C GLN A 78 17.91 38.19 4.79
N ALA A 79 18.10 39.46 4.45
CA ALA A 79 17.02 40.33 4.00
C ALA A 79 16.40 39.84 2.68
N LEU A 80 17.22 39.35 1.75
CA LEU A 80 16.75 38.81 0.48
C LEU A 80 15.97 37.50 0.66
N SER A 81 16.42 36.62 1.57
CA SER A 81 15.71 35.38 1.94
C SER A 81 14.36 35.67 2.60
N ALA A 82 14.34 36.57 3.59
CA ALA A 82 13.11 37.01 4.26
C ALA A 82 12.13 37.68 3.28
N GLY A 83 12.64 38.49 2.35
CA GLY A 83 11.85 39.07 1.27
C GLY A 83 11.24 38.00 0.36
N GLY A 84 12.03 37.00 -0.05
CA GLY A 84 11.55 35.87 -0.85
C GLY A 84 10.43 35.06 -0.16
N ALA A 85 10.58 34.78 1.13
CA ALA A 85 9.56 34.11 1.94
C ALA A 85 8.27 34.96 2.07
N ALA A 86 8.40 36.26 2.33
CA ALA A 86 7.25 37.15 2.42
C ALA A 86 6.43 37.23 1.12
N TYR A 87 7.09 37.18 -0.04
CA TYR A 87 6.39 37.09 -1.33
C TYR A 87 5.67 35.74 -1.50
N ALA A 88 6.29 34.63 -1.13
CA ALA A 88 5.64 33.32 -1.17
C ALA A 88 4.42 33.24 -0.25
N ASP A 89 4.53 33.78 0.97
CA ASP A 89 3.42 33.85 1.93
C ASP A 89 2.29 34.74 1.41
N ALA A 90 2.62 35.87 0.78
CA ALA A 90 1.63 36.75 0.16
C ALA A 90 0.90 36.08 -1.01
N GLU A 91 1.62 35.30 -1.83
CA GLU A 91 1.02 34.49 -2.90
C GLU A 91 0.07 33.42 -2.34
N ALA A 92 0.47 32.70 -1.29
CA ALA A 92 -0.37 31.70 -0.62
C ALA A 92 -1.62 32.33 0.01
N ALA A 93 -1.48 33.46 0.72
CA ALA A 93 -2.61 34.17 1.31
C ALA A 93 -3.57 34.70 0.25
N SER A 94 -3.05 35.22 -0.88
CA SER A 94 -3.86 35.69 -1.99
C SER A 94 -4.64 34.55 -2.66
N ALA A 95 -4.01 33.38 -2.83
CA ALA A 95 -4.67 32.18 -3.34
C ALA A 95 -5.79 31.71 -2.39
N GLN A 96 -5.56 31.73 -1.07
CA GLN A 96 -6.59 31.37 -0.10
C GLN A 96 -7.79 32.31 -0.12
N ASN A 97 -7.55 33.63 -0.17
CA ASN A 97 -8.63 34.63 -0.28
C ASN A 97 -9.51 34.40 -1.52
N LEU A 98 -8.90 34.03 -2.65
CA LEU A 98 -9.63 33.70 -3.86
C LEU A 98 -10.45 32.41 -3.71
N LEU A 99 -9.89 31.37 -3.09
CA LEU A 99 -10.60 30.13 -2.79
C LEU A 99 -11.79 30.38 -1.85
N ASP A 100 -11.62 31.19 -0.81
CA ASP A 100 -12.68 31.56 0.12
C ASP A 100 -13.82 32.30 -0.60
N LEU A 101 -13.48 33.23 -1.50
CA LEU A 101 -14.47 33.93 -2.32
C LEU A 101 -15.23 32.99 -3.25
N ILE A 102 -14.54 32.05 -3.91
CA ILE A 102 -15.16 31.04 -4.78
C ILE A 102 -16.06 30.11 -3.96
N ASN A 103 -15.63 29.73 -2.76
CA ASN A 103 -16.33 28.77 -1.91
C ASN A 103 -17.49 29.38 -1.12
N ALA A 104 -17.49 30.69 -0.87
CA ALA A 104 -18.48 31.36 -0.02
C ALA A 104 -19.95 31.05 -0.41
N PRO A 105 -20.35 31.07 -1.70
CA PRO A 105 -21.71 30.70 -2.08
C PRO A 105 -22.06 29.24 -1.77
N ALA A 106 -21.15 28.30 -2.02
CA ALA A 106 -21.38 26.88 -1.74
C ALA A 106 -21.43 26.60 -0.24
N LEU A 107 -20.55 27.23 0.54
CA LEU A 107 -20.54 27.10 1.98
C LEU A 107 -21.85 27.62 2.58
N ALA A 108 -22.37 28.75 2.07
CA ALA A 108 -23.65 29.30 2.49
C ALA A 108 -24.86 28.43 2.11
N LEU A 109 -24.85 27.81 0.91
CA LEU A 109 -26.00 27.07 0.40
C LEU A 109 -26.01 25.58 0.79
N PHE A 110 -24.84 24.95 0.83
CA PHE A 110 -24.68 23.50 0.99
C PHE A 110 -23.88 23.12 2.24
N GLY A 111 -23.33 24.09 2.99
CA GLY A 111 -22.46 23.82 4.14
C GLY A 111 -21.12 23.18 3.75
N ARG A 112 -20.76 23.18 2.46
CA ARG A 112 -19.56 22.54 1.91
C ARG A 112 -18.95 23.42 0.81
N PRO A 113 -17.62 23.53 0.73
CA PRO A 113 -16.98 24.30 -0.34
C PRO A 113 -17.17 23.63 -1.70
N TRP A 114 -17.02 24.39 -2.78
CA TRP A 114 -16.91 23.82 -4.13
C TRP A 114 -15.58 23.08 -4.30
N ILE A 115 -14.50 23.72 -3.83
CA ILE A 115 -13.12 23.29 -4.00
C ILE A 115 -12.45 23.25 -2.63
N GLY A 116 -11.86 22.12 -2.28
CA GLY A 116 -11.07 21.97 -1.06
C GLY A 116 -11.04 20.54 -0.58
N ASN A 117 -9.95 20.13 0.07
CA ASN A 117 -9.91 18.81 0.69
C ASN A 117 -10.76 18.80 1.96
N GLY A 118 -11.27 17.63 2.30
CA GLY A 118 -11.90 17.40 3.59
C GLY A 118 -10.89 17.52 4.71
N ALA A 119 -11.33 18.07 5.84
CA ALA A 119 -10.48 18.15 7.03
C ALA A 119 -10.18 16.75 7.56
N ASP A 120 -8.93 16.49 7.95
CA ASP A 120 -8.59 15.24 8.61
C ASP A 120 -9.26 15.14 9.98
N GLY A 121 -9.72 13.95 10.30
CA GLY A 121 -10.23 13.62 11.62
C GLY A 121 -9.10 13.59 12.64
N GLY A 122 -9.26 14.35 13.72
CA GLY A 122 -8.38 14.27 14.88
C GLY A 122 -8.85 13.22 15.89
N THR A 123 -8.02 12.94 16.90
CA THR A 123 -8.42 12.13 18.07
C THR A 123 -8.98 13.05 19.15
N VAL A 124 -10.22 12.86 19.56
CA VAL A 124 -10.87 13.63 20.63
C VAL A 124 -11.29 12.68 21.75
N GLY A 125 -10.74 12.87 22.96
CA GLY A 125 -11.01 11.98 24.09
C GLY A 125 -10.62 10.52 23.86
N GLY A 126 -9.61 10.28 23.01
CA GLY A 126 -9.19 8.93 22.60
C GLY A 126 -10.03 8.30 21.49
N ILE A 127 -11.03 9.01 20.97
CA ILE A 127 -11.90 8.57 19.88
C ILE A 127 -11.45 9.26 18.58
N GLY A 128 -11.05 8.47 17.59
CA GLY A 128 -10.74 8.92 16.25
C GLY A 128 -11.99 9.46 15.55
N GLN A 129 -11.98 10.74 15.21
CA GLN A 129 -13.10 11.38 14.52
C GLN A 129 -13.09 11.04 13.02
N PRO A 130 -14.25 10.97 12.36
CA PRO A 130 -14.29 10.82 10.90
C PRO A 130 -13.58 11.97 10.18
N GLY A 131 -12.96 11.65 9.05
CA GLY A 131 -12.49 12.66 8.10
C GLY A 131 -13.66 13.38 7.45
N GLY A 132 -13.53 14.69 7.29
CA GLY A 132 -14.51 15.53 6.61
C GLY A 132 -14.59 15.19 5.11
N PRO A 133 -15.74 15.44 4.47
CA PRO A 133 -15.86 15.25 3.03
C PRO A 133 -15.06 16.32 2.27
N GLY A 134 -14.55 15.96 1.08
CA GLY A 134 -14.00 16.92 0.13
C GLY A 134 -15.03 17.93 -0.36
N GLY A 135 -14.56 18.98 -1.03
CA GLY A 135 -15.39 19.96 -1.72
C GLY A 135 -16.28 19.31 -2.77
N LEU A 136 -17.40 19.93 -3.11
CA LEU A 136 -18.44 19.33 -3.95
C LEU A 136 -17.93 18.97 -5.36
N LEU A 137 -17.06 19.79 -5.95
CA LEU A 137 -16.53 19.57 -7.31
C LEU A 137 -15.12 19.01 -7.30
N TYR A 138 -14.24 19.59 -6.48
CA TYR A 138 -12.85 19.17 -6.43
C TYR A 138 -12.39 19.09 -4.98
N GLY A 139 -11.90 17.92 -4.58
CA GLY A 139 -11.40 17.73 -3.23
C GLY A 139 -11.30 16.28 -2.85
N ASN A 140 -10.17 15.92 -2.25
CA ASN A 140 -10.04 14.63 -1.60
C ASN A 140 -10.83 14.62 -0.29
N GLY A 141 -11.30 13.45 0.13
CA GLY A 141 -11.80 13.28 1.49
C GLY A 141 -10.68 13.35 2.51
N GLY A 142 -10.97 13.85 3.71
CA GLY A 142 -10.01 13.88 4.82
C GLY A 142 -9.74 12.48 5.36
N ARG A 143 -8.54 12.24 5.87
CA ARG A 143 -8.20 11.01 6.60
C ARG A 143 -9.06 10.91 7.87
N GLY A 144 -9.53 9.71 8.20
CA GLY A 144 -10.14 9.43 9.50
C GLY A 144 -9.10 9.39 10.62
N GLY A 145 -9.48 9.91 11.79
CA GLY A 145 -8.62 9.98 12.96
C GLY A 145 -8.37 8.62 13.60
N ASP A 146 -7.21 8.46 14.20
CA ASP A 146 -6.84 7.23 14.91
C ASP A 146 -7.50 7.20 16.29
N SER A 147 -8.03 6.05 16.68
CA SER A 147 -8.58 5.82 18.02
C SER A 147 -7.48 5.27 18.94
N THR A 148 -7.43 5.77 20.17
CA THR A 148 -6.54 5.26 21.22
C THR A 148 -7.31 4.59 22.37
N LEU A 149 -8.62 4.79 22.44
CA LEU A 149 -9.48 4.17 23.43
C LEU A 149 -9.80 2.72 23.06
N ALA A 150 -9.73 1.83 24.04
CA ALA A 150 -10.00 0.40 23.84
C ALA A 150 -11.42 0.14 23.33
N GLY A 151 -11.55 -0.78 22.38
CA GLY A 151 -12.80 -1.18 21.74
C GLY A 151 -13.37 -0.16 20.75
N VAL A 152 -12.72 0.99 20.58
CA VAL A 152 -13.25 2.07 19.74
C VAL A 152 -12.66 1.97 18.34
N ALA A 153 -13.55 1.98 17.35
CA ALA A 153 -13.16 1.96 15.95
C ALA A 153 -12.39 3.23 15.56
N GLY A 154 -11.50 3.12 14.57
CA GLY A 154 -10.89 4.28 13.95
C GLY A 154 -11.93 5.12 13.21
N GLY A 155 -11.66 6.42 13.07
CA GLY A 155 -12.51 7.31 12.29
C GLY A 155 -12.58 6.88 10.83
N ASN A 156 -13.75 6.94 10.21
CA ASN A 156 -13.85 6.67 8.77
C ASN A 156 -13.17 7.78 7.96
N GLY A 157 -12.58 7.43 6.83
CA GLY A 157 -12.11 8.39 5.84
C GLY A 157 -13.29 9.12 5.21
N GLY A 158 -13.10 10.41 4.92
CA GLY A 158 -14.09 11.26 4.29
C GLY A 158 -14.32 10.86 2.82
N ALA A 159 -15.54 11.07 2.34
CA ALA A 159 -15.84 10.93 0.92
C ALA A 159 -15.17 12.05 0.11
N ALA A 160 -14.78 11.76 -1.13
CA ALA A 160 -14.30 12.76 -2.06
C ALA A 160 -15.42 13.68 -2.59
N GLY A 161 -15.01 14.74 -3.28
CA GLY A 161 -15.87 15.48 -4.21
C GLY A 161 -16.18 14.71 -5.49
N LEU A 162 -16.78 15.43 -6.45
CA LEU A 162 -16.97 14.94 -7.83
C LEU A 162 -15.65 14.38 -8.39
N ILE A 163 -14.59 15.19 -8.30
CA ILE A 163 -13.21 14.82 -8.62
C ILE A 163 -12.40 14.84 -7.32
N GLY A 164 -11.78 13.71 -6.99
CA GLY A 164 -10.95 13.56 -5.82
C GLY A 164 -10.91 12.12 -5.33
N ASN A 165 -9.91 11.82 -4.51
CA ASN A 165 -9.76 10.53 -3.87
C ASN A 165 -10.47 10.51 -2.52
N GLY A 166 -11.02 9.36 -2.14
CA GLY A 166 -11.53 9.17 -0.79
C GLY A 166 -10.42 9.21 0.26
N GLY A 167 -10.74 9.67 1.46
CA GLY A 167 -9.80 9.72 2.57
C GLY A 167 -9.50 8.34 3.13
N THR A 168 -8.31 8.12 3.69
CA THR A 168 -7.99 6.85 4.35
C THR A 168 -8.73 6.72 5.68
N GLY A 169 -9.15 5.52 6.07
CA GLY A 169 -9.64 5.24 7.41
C GLY A 169 -8.55 5.35 8.47
N GLY A 170 -8.94 5.75 9.68
CA GLY A 170 -8.08 5.82 10.86
C GLY A 170 -7.89 4.45 11.52
N THR A 171 -6.84 4.30 12.31
CA THR A 171 -6.57 3.06 13.04
C THR A 171 -7.54 2.87 14.21
N GLY A 172 -7.95 1.63 14.45
CA GLY A 172 -8.74 1.28 15.63
C GLY A 172 -7.91 1.35 16.90
N GLY A 173 -8.53 1.78 18.00
CA GLY A 173 -7.95 1.62 19.33
C GLY A 173 -7.84 0.14 19.68
N THR A 174 -7.20 -0.22 20.79
CA THR A 174 -6.99 -1.63 21.15
C THR A 174 -8.29 -2.45 21.12
N GLY A 175 -8.35 -3.52 20.31
CA GLY A 175 -9.54 -4.34 20.07
C GLY A 175 -10.65 -3.67 19.25
N GLY A 176 -10.50 -2.41 18.87
CA GLY A 176 -11.41 -1.66 17.99
C GLY A 176 -11.05 -1.84 16.51
N SER A 177 -12.06 -1.85 15.65
CA SER A 177 -11.85 -2.00 14.20
C SER A 177 -11.17 -0.78 13.57
N GLY A 178 -10.49 -0.96 12.45
CA GLY A 178 -10.06 0.16 11.62
C GLY A 178 -11.26 0.90 11.02
N GLY A 179 -11.10 2.19 10.79
CA GLY A 179 -12.09 3.01 10.10
C GLY A 179 -12.21 2.63 8.63
N LEU A 180 -13.39 2.80 8.03
CA LEU A 180 -13.58 2.56 6.60
C LEU A 180 -12.80 3.59 5.77
N GLY A 181 -12.33 3.18 4.59
CA GLY A 181 -11.86 4.10 3.57
C GLY A 181 -13.02 4.91 2.97
N GLY A 182 -12.76 6.17 2.64
CA GLY A 182 -13.71 7.05 1.99
C GLY A 182 -13.92 6.68 0.53
N ASN A 183 -15.12 6.90 0.00
CA ASN A 183 -15.42 6.65 -1.42
C ASN A 183 -15.01 7.85 -2.28
N ALA A 184 -14.61 7.60 -3.53
CA ALA A 184 -14.62 8.60 -4.59
C ALA A 184 -16.01 8.70 -5.24
N PHE A 185 -16.25 9.75 -6.05
CA PHE A 185 -17.53 9.91 -6.77
C PHE A 185 -17.41 9.62 -8.28
N LEU A 186 -16.94 10.57 -9.11
CA LEU A 186 -16.85 10.35 -10.56
C LEU A 186 -15.43 10.00 -11.00
N ILE A 187 -14.46 10.78 -10.55
CA ILE A 187 -13.04 10.60 -10.88
C ILE A 187 -12.21 10.64 -9.60
N GLY A 188 -11.48 9.57 -9.34
CA GLY A 188 -10.57 9.43 -8.20
C GLY A 188 -10.67 8.05 -7.56
N GLY A 189 -9.63 7.66 -6.82
CA GLY A 189 -9.57 6.38 -6.14
C GLY A 189 -10.29 6.38 -4.80
N GLY A 190 -10.76 5.21 -4.38
CA GLY A 190 -11.23 5.00 -3.01
C GLY A 190 -10.08 5.09 -2.01
N GLY A 191 -10.38 5.56 -0.81
CA GLY A 191 -9.42 5.61 0.29
C GLY A 191 -9.15 4.22 0.86
N ALA A 192 -7.95 3.99 1.37
CA ALA A 192 -7.63 2.74 2.06
C ALA A 192 -8.40 2.64 3.38
N GLY A 193 -8.79 1.43 3.78
CA GLY A 193 -9.30 1.16 5.11
C GLY A 193 -8.22 1.25 6.18
N GLY A 194 -8.62 1.63 7.39
CA GLY A 194 -7.73 1.72 8.55
C GLY A 194 -7.38 0.36 9.12
N THR A 195 -6.27 0.26 9.86
CA THR A 195 -5.87 -0.99 10.51
C THR A 195 -6.71 -1.24 11.77
N GLY A 196 -7.08 -2.50 12.01
CA GLY A 196 -7.68 -2.92 13.27
C GLY A 196 -6.69 -2.83 14.42
N GLY A 197 -7.16 -2.45 15.61
CA GLY A 197 -6.32 -2.36 16.79
C GLY A 197 -6.05 -3.74 17.40
N ALA A 198 -4.83 -3.93 17.91
CA ALA A 198 -4.46 -5.17 18.59
C ALA A 198 -5.34 -5.43 19.81
N ALA A 199 -5.61 -6.71 20.12
CA ALA A 199 -6.38 -7.10 21.28
C ALA A 199 -5.72 -6.69 22.60
N VAL A 200 -6.51 -6.64 23.69
CA VAL A 200 -6.03 -6.55 25.08
C VAL A 200 -6.79 -7.56 25.93
N GLY A 201 -6.08 -8.35 26.73
CA GLY A 201 -6.68 -9.36 27.61
C GLY A 201 -7.37 -10.47 26.83
N THR A 202 -8.56 -10.90 27.26
CA THR A 202 -9.35 -11.96 26.60
C THR A 202 -10.25 -11.46 25.47
N GLY A 203 -10.16 -10.18 25.10
CA GLY A 203 -10.97 -9.58 24.03
C GLY A 203 -10.52 -9.98 22.62
N PHE A 204 -11.37 -9.73 21.63
CA PHE A 204 -11.04 -9.91 20.21
C PHE A 204 -10.11 -8.79 19.72
N ALA A 205 -9.27 -9.09 18.73
CA ALA A 205 -8.55 -8.05 18.02
C ALA A 205 -9.48 -7.36 17.02
N GLY A 206 -9.24 -6.08 16.75
CA GLY A 206 -10.07 -5.31 15.84
C GLY A 206 -9.90 -5.78 14.39
N SER A 207 -10.97 -5.82 13.62
CA SER A 207 -10.86 -6.03 12.17
C SER A 207 -10.27 -4.82 11.47
N GLY A 208 -9.63 -5.01 10.32
CA GLY A 208 -9.31 -3.92 9.41
C GLY A 208 -10.59 -3.28 8.84
N GLY A 209 -10.52 -2.00 8.52
CA GLY A 209 -11.59 -1.30 7.82
C GLY A 209 -11.60 -1.67 6.34
N ASN A 210 -12.76 -1.68 5.70
CA ASN A 210 -12.83 -1.91 4.25
C ASN A 210 -12.26 -0.70 3.50
N GLY A 211 -11.69 -0.95 2.32
CA GLY A 211 -11.33 0.11 1.38
C GLY A 211 -12.57 0.75 0.78
N GLY A 212 -12.45 2.03 0.42
CA GLY A 212 -13.52 2.79 -0.23
C GLY A 212 -13.64 2.45 -1.72
N LEU A 213 -14.81 2.74 -2.29
CA LEU A 213 -15.07 2.57 -3.71
C LEU A 213 -14.30 3.59 -4.56
N GLY A 214 -13.81 3.15 -5.72
CA GLY A 214 -13.27 4.02 -6.77
C GLY A 214 -14.38 4.82 -7.46
N GLY A 215 -13.98 5.85 -8.22
CA GLY A 215 -14.90 6.70 -8.96
C GLY A 215 -15.69 5.95 -10.03
N LEU A 216 -16.91 6.43 -10.29
CA LEU A 216 -17.81 5.84 -11.28
C LEU A 216 -17.15 5.78 -12.68
N LEU A 217 -16.49 6.86 -13.13
CA LEU A 217 -15.82 6.83 -14.42
C LEU A 217 -14.41 6.28 -14.30
N TYR A 218 -13.57 6.90 -13.48
CA TYR A 218 -12.16 6.53 -13.38
C TYR A 218 -11.71 6.52 -11.94
N GLY A 219 -11.18 5.39 -11.48
CA GLY A 219 -10.62 5.29 -10.15
C GLY A 219 -10.50 3.86 -9.67
N ASN A 220 -9.39 3.56 -9.02
CA ASN A 220 -9.20 2.27 -8.37
C ASN A 220 -9.99 2.23 -7.05
N GLY A 221 -10.43 1.04 -6.67
CA GLY A 221 -10.90 0.84 -5.30
C GLY A 221 -9.76 0.94 -4.29
N GLY A 222 -10.08 1.37 -3.07
CA GLY A 222 -9.13 1.48 -1.96
C GLY A 222 -8.75 0.11 -1.41
N ALA A 223 -7.53 -0.04 -0.89
CA ALA A 223 -7.15 -1.28 -0.21
C ALA A 223 -7.90 -1.46 1.12
N GLY A 224 -8.22 -2.70 1.49
CA GLY A 224 -8.68 -3.05 2.82
C GLY A 224 -7.56 -2.89 3.86
N GLY A 225 -7.93 -2.50 5.07
CA GLY A 225 -7.01 -2.39 6.20
C GLY A 225 -6.65 -3.76 6.77
N THR A 226 -5.49 -3.87 7.40
CA THR A 226 -5.08 -5.10 8.08
C THR A 226 -5.86 -5.31 9.37
N GLY A 227 -6.14 -6.57 9.72
CA GLY A 227 -6.66 -6.94 11.04
C GLY A 227 -5.63 -6.72 12.14
N GLY A 228 -6.10 -6.47 13.36
CA GLY A 228 -5.26 -6.29 14.54
C GLY A 228 -4.70 -7.63 15.05
N ALA A 229 -3.53 -7.61 15.67
CA ALA A 229 -2.95 -8.80 16.28
C ALA A 229 -3.73 -9.25 17.53
N GLY A 230 -3.93 -10.55 17.69
CA GLY A 230 -4.38 -11.17 18.94
C GLY A 230 -3.24 -11.28 19.96
N VAL A 231 -3.57 -11.23 21.26
CA VAL A 231 -2.56 -11.23 22.35
C VAL A 231 -2.83 -12.26 23.45
N ALA A 232 -3.82 -13.14 23.28
CA ALA A 232 -4.19 -14.13 24.29
C ALA A 232 -4.77 -15.42 23.69
N ALA A 233 -4.78 -16.45 24.53
CA ALA A 233 -5.18 -17.82 24.20
C ALA A 233 -6.59 -17.95 23.59
N THR A 234 -7.55 -17.13 24.02
CA THR A 234 -8.96 -17.20 23.54
C THR A 234 -9.28 -16.17 22.47
N THR A 235 -8.31 -15.36 22.07
CA THR A 235 -8.49 -14.28 21.11
C THR A 235 -8.36 -14.82 19.68
N ILE A 236 -9.12 -14.25 18.75
CA ILE A 236 -8.91 -14.43 17.33
C ILE A 236 -8.20 -13.16 16.83
N GLY A 237 -7.19 -13.33 15.99
CA GLY A 237 -6.60 -12.22 15.24
C GLY A 237 -7.69 -11.51 14.43
N GLY A 238 -7.55 -10.20 14.26
CA GLY A 238 -8.55 -9.39 13.58
C GLY A 238 -8.68 -9.83 12.13
N MET A 239 -9.89 -9.80 11.58
CA MET A 239 -10.05 -10.04 10.14
C MET A 239 -9.46 -8.87 9.34
N GLY A 240 -8.89 -9.12 8.18
CA GLY A 240 -8.58 -8.08 7.20
C GLY A 240 -9.84 -7.46 6.61
N GLY A 241 -9.77 -6.18 6.25
CA GLY A 241 -10.87 -5.48 5.58
C GLY A 241 -10.95 -5.86 4.10
N PHE A 242 -12.14 -5.77 3.51
CA PHE A 242 -12.31 -5.98 2.08
C PHE A 242 -11.66 -4.86 1.27
N GLY A 243 -11.12 -5.18 0.09
CA GLY A 243 -10.75 -4.18 -0.90
C GLY A 243 -11.99 -3.52 -1.50
N GLY A 244 -11.90 -2.24 -1.84
CA GLY A 244 -12.97 -1.52 -2.51
C GLY A 244 -13.06 -1.86 -3.99
N ASP A 245 -14.25 -1.74 -4.57
CA ASP A 245 -14.46 -1.98 -6.00
C ASP A 245 -14.11 -0.74 -6.86
N ALA A 246 -13.76 -0.97 -8.12
CA ALA A 246 -13.79 0.03 -9.18
C ALA A 246 -15.06 -0.12 -10.04
N TRP A 247 -15.48 0.93 -10.74
CA TRP A 247 -16.76 0.93 -11.48
C TRP A 247 -16.61 0.78 -13.00
N LEU A 248 -16.20 1.82 -13.74
CA LEU A 248 -16.05 1.74 -15.21
C LEU A 248 -14.60 1.49 -15.63
N PHE A 249 -13.68 2.36 -15.21
CA PHE A 249 -12.23 2.24 -15.40
C PHE A 249 -11.52 2.25 -14.05
N GLY A 250 -10.62 1.30 -13.83
CA GLY A 250 -9.83 1.19 -12.61
C GLY A 250 -9.75 -0.24 -12.11
N SER A 251 -8.74 -0.55 -11.30
CA SER A 251 -8.59 -1.85 -10.64
C SER A 251 -9.31 -1.88 -9.29
N GLY A 252 -9.78 -3.05 -8.90
CA GLY A 252 -10.23 -3.28 -7.53
C GLY A 252 -9.09 -3.12 -6.53
N GLY A 253 -9.43 -2.73 -5.31
CA GLY A 253 -8.49 -2.61 -4.20
C GLY A 253 -8.09 -3.98 -3.66
N ALA A 254 -6.86 -4.10 -3.15
CA ALA A 254 -6.42 -5.30 -2.46
C ALA A 254 -7.22 -5.53 -1.16
N GLY A 255 -7.48 -6.78 -0.81
CA GLY A 255 -7.97 -7.15 0.50
C GLY A 255 -6.90 -7.00 1.59
N GLY A 256 -7.34 -6.72 2.80
CA GLY A 256 -6.47 -6.56 3.97
C GLY A 256 -5.99 -7.90 4.52
N GLN A 257 -4.79 -7.93 5.08
CA GLN A 257 -4.27 -9.12 5.76
C GLN A 257 -5.05 -9.40 7.05
N GLY A 258 -5.27 -10.67 7.37
CA GLY A 258 -5.69 -11.09 8.70
C GLY A 258 -4.61 -10.83 9.75
N GLY A 259 -5.02 -10.52 10.98
CA GLY A 259 -4.11 -10.31 12.09
C GLY A 259 -3.62 -11.63 12.68
N ASP A 260 -2.37 -11.66 13.10
CA ASP A 260 -1.79 -12.86 13.73
C ASP A 260 -2.29 -13.05 15.17
N ASN A 261 -2.40 -14.30 15.62
CA ASN A 261 -2.41 -14.64 17.04
C ASN A 261 -1.62 -15.92 17.31
N THR A 262 -0.31 -15.79 17.51
CA THR A 262 0.60 -16.90 17.75
C THR A 262 0.70 -17.32 19.22
N PHE A 263 -0.21 -16.85 20.08
CA PHE A 263 -0.16 -17.14 21.52
C PHE A 263 -0.59 -18.58 21.85
N ASN A 264 0.40 -19.40 22.22
CA ASN A 264 0.25 -20.76 22.75
C ASN A 264 -0.60 -21.70 21.86
N LEU A 265 -1.00 -22.87 22.38
CA LEU A 265 -1.75 -23.92 21.68
C LEU A 265 -3.19 -23.57 21.26
N SER A 266 -3.66 -22.33 21.46
CA SER A 266 -5.06 -21.96 21.24
C SER A 266 -5.29 -20.67 20.42
N GLY A 267 -4.22 -19.92 20.11
CA GLY A 267 -4.35 -18.68 19.33
C GLY A 267 -4.81 -18.92 17.90
N GLN A 268 -5.79 -18.15 17.43
CA GLN A 268 -6.33 -18.29 16.07
C GLN A 268 -5.97 -17.06 15.23
N GLY A 269 -5.39 -17.27 14.05
CA GLY A 269 -5.15 -16.20 13.09
C GLY A 269 -6.46 -15.65 12.52
N GLY A 270 -6.46 -14.36 12.21
CA GLY A 270 -7.60 -13.67 11.59
C GLY A 270 -7.74 -14.00 10.11
N LEU A 271 -8.97 -13.91 9.58
CA LEU A 271 -9.22 -14.11 8.16
C LEU A 271 -8.61 -12.98 7.32
N GLY A 272 -8.14 -13.27 6.11
CA GLY A 272 -7.84 -12.25 5.11
C GLY A 272 -9.12 -11.66 4.51
N GLY A 273 -9.06 -10.41 4.06
CA GLY A 273 -10.16 -9.76 3.35
C GLY A 273 -10.13 -10.08 1.85
N ASP A 274 -11.28 -10.17 1.20
CA ASP A 274 -11.35 -10.34 -0.25
C ASP A 274 -10.85 -9.09 -0.98
N GLY A 275 -10.28 -9.28 -2.17
CA GLY A 275 -9.98 -8.20 -3.11
C GLY A 275 -11.24 -7.65 -3.77
N GLY A 276 -11.25 -6.35 -4.05
CA GLY A 276 -12.36 -5.69 -4.73
C GLY A 276 -12.41 -6.01 -6.24
N SER A 277 -13.56 -5.81 -6.85
CA SER A 277 -13.78 -6.01 -8.28
C SER A 277 -13.14 -4.91 -9.12
N GLY A 278 -12.59 -5.28 -10.27
CA GLY A 278 -12.11 -4.34 -11.29
C GLY A 278 -13.25 -3.68 -12.07
N GLY A 279 -12.93 -2.55 -12.71
CA GLY A 279 -13.89 -1.78 -13.49
C GLY A 279 -14.44 -2.56 -14.70
N ALA A 280 -15.66 -2.20 -15.10
CA ALA A 280 -16.43 -2.87 -16.13
C ALA A 280 -15.73 -2.86 -17.50
N LEU A 281 -15.07 -1.79 -17.91
CA LEU A 281 -14.40 -1.76 -19.23
C LEU A 281 -12.93 -2.12 -19.11
N PHE A 282 -12.20 -1.48 -18.19
CA PHE A 282 -10.79 -1.78 -17.98
C PHE A 282 -10.49 -1.81 -16.49
N GLY A 283 -9.95 -2.92 -16.02
CA GLY A 283 -9.67 -3.08 -14.60
C GLY A 283 -9.36 -4.50 -14.21
N ASN A 284 -8.25 -4.69 -13.50
CA ASN A 284 -7.98 -5.95 -12.84
C ASN A 284 -8.77 -6.03 -11.53
N GLY A 285 -9.14 -7.24 -11.13
CA GLY A 285 -9.58 -7.47 -9.77
C GLY A 285 -8.44 -7.27 -8.77
N GLY A 286 -8.77 -6.88 -7.55
CA GLY A 286 -7.83 -6.74 -6.45
C GLY A 286 -7.36 -8.09 -5.94
N ILE A 287 -6.13 -8.16 -5.44
CA ILE A 287 -5.63 -9.37 -4.77
C ILE A 287 -6.37 -9.61 -3.46
N GLY A 288 -6.61 -10.87 -3.09
CA GLY A 288 -7.09 -11.24 -1.76
C GLY A 288 -6.02 -11.04 -0.70
N GLY A 289 -6.43 -10.68 0.52
CA GLY A 289 -5.57 -10.61 1.69
C GLY A 289 -5.22 -12.00 2.20
N GLY A 290 -4.00 -12.19 2.69
CA GLY A 290 -3.60 -13.41 3.36
C GLY A 290 -4.26 -13.55 4.73
N GLY A 291 -4.39 -14.79 5.18
CA GLY A 291 -4.84 -15.07 6.54
C GLY A 291 -3.72 -14.87 7.56
N GLY A 292 -4.09 -14.50 8.78
CA GLY A 292 -3.14 -14.36 9.89
C GLY A 292 -2.65 -15.70 10.39
N ASN A 293 -1.45 -15.73 10.95
CA ASN A 293 -0.86 -16.91 11.57
C ASN A 293 -1.49 -17.15 12.95
N GLY A 294 -1.77 -18.40 13.29
CA GLY A 294 -2.32 -18.80 14.59
C GLY A 294 -1.42 -19.77 15.34
N GLY A 295 -1.38 -19.67 16.67
CA GLY A 295 -0.71 -20.64 17.53
C GLY A 295 -1.37 -22.03 17.48
N ALA A 296 -2.68 -22.06 17.24
CA ALA A 296 -3.49 -23.25 16.97
C ALA A 296 -3.85 -23.36 15.49
N THR A 297 -4.68 -22.44 15.00
CA THR A 297 -5.23 -22.46 13.64
C THR A 297 -4.89 -21.19 12.90
N GLY A 298 -4.31 -21.31 11.71
CA GLY A 298 -4.13 -20.18 10.81
C GLY A 298 -5.46 -19.69 10.25
N GLY A 299 -5.56 -18.39 9.96
CA GLY A 299 -6.72 -17.79 9.32
C GLY A 299 -6.78 -18.16 7.85
N ALA A 300 -7.98 -18.37 7.30
CA ALA A 300 -8.15 -18.49 5.86
C ALA A 300 -7.86 -17.14 5.18
N ALA A 301 -7.36 -17.19 3.96
CA ALA A 301 -7.18 -16.02 3.13
C ALA A 301 -8.48 -15.56 2.47
N GLY A 302 -8.47 -14.31 2.02
CA GLY A 302 -9.50 -13.75 1.15
C GLY A 302 -9.29 -14.12 -0.31
N ASN A 303 -10.39 -14.14 -1.04
CA ASN A 303 -10.41 -14.39 -2.48
C ASN A 303 -9.91 -13.18 -3.26
N GLY A 304 -9.39 -13.42 -4.45
CA GLY A 304 -9.12 -12.37 -5.42
C GLY A 304 -10.41 -11.81 -6.01
N GLY A 305 -10.44 -10.51 -6.24
CA GLY A 305 -11.55 -9.84 -6.90
C GLY A 305 -11.67 -10.21 -8.37
N SER A 306 -12.89 -10.15 -8.90
CA SER A 306 -13.11 -10.41 -10.34
C SER A 306 -12.81 -9.17 -11.18
N ALA A 307 -12.36 -9.36 -12.42
CA ALA A 307 -12.34 -8.31 -13.42
C ALA A 307 -13.74 -8.12 -14.06
N GLY A 308 -13.90 -7.01 -14.80
CA GLY A 308 -15.18 -6.60 -15.38
C GLY A 308 -15.55 -7.26 -16.72
N TYR A 309 -16.02 -6.47 -17.65
CA TYR A 309 -16.51 -6.91 -18.96
C TYR A 309 -15.42 -6.93 -20.03
N ALA A 310 -14.73 -5.83 -20.31
CA ALA A 310 -13.88 -5.75 -21.50
C ALA A 310 -12.47 -6.32 -21.29
N ILE A 311 -11.57 -5.58 -20.63
CA ILE A 311 -10.18 -5.97 -20.47
C ILE A 311 -9.77 -5.95 -19.00
N GLY A 312 -9.28 -7.08 -18.49
CA GLY A 312 -8.83 -7.15 -17.11
C GLY A 312 -8.62 -8.57 -16.62
N SER A 313 -7.64 -8.76 -15.76
CA SER A 313 -7.37 -10.05 -15.13
C SER A 313 -7.99 -10.12 -13.74
N GLY A 314 -8.45 -11.29 -13.34
CA GLY A 314 -8.86 -11.52 -11.96
C GLY A 314 -7.69 -11.35 -11.00
N GLY A 315 -7.96 -10.92 -9.78
CA GLY A 315 -6.97 -10.82 -8.72
C GLY A 315 -6.54 -12.20 -8.23
N ALA A 316 -5.30 -12.35 -7.77
CA ALA A 316 -4.89 -13.58 -7.11
C ALA A 316 -5.58 -13.72 -5.74
N GLY A 317 -5.86 -14.94 -5.31
CA GLY A 317 -6.28 -15.23 -3.94
C GLY A 317 -5.13 -15.06 -2.94
N GLY A 318 -5.47 -14.79 -1.67
CA GLY A 318 -4.48 -14.62 -0.63
C GLY A 318 -3.90 -15.96 -0.13
N VAL A 319 -2.75 -15.91 0.53
CA VAL A 319 -2.13 -17.09 1.16
C VAL A 319 -2.75 -17.34 2.54
N GLY A 320 -3.17 -18.58 2.81
CA GLY A 320 -3.69 -18.97 4.12
C GLY A 320 -2.60 -18.90 5.20
N GLY A 321 -2.98 -18.50 6.42
CA GLY A 321 -2.04 -18.35 7.52
C GLY A 321 -1.56 -19.70 8.08
N ASP A 322 -0.39 -19.74 8.69
CA ASP A 322 0.13 -20.95 9.32
C ASP A 322 -0.59 -21.22 10.66
N GLY A 323 -0.89 -22.49 10.93
CA GLY A 323 -1.38 -23.00 12.21
C GLY A 323 -0.29 -23.73 12.98
N GLY A 324 0.02 -23.28 14.19
CA GLY A 324 1.11 -23.83 14.99
C GLY A 324 0.89 -25.27 15.43
N THR A 325 -0.27 -25.58 16.04
CA THR A 325 -0.55 -26.91 16.62
C THR A 325 -1.74 -27.64 16.00
N VAL A 326 -2.56 -26.95 15.20
CA VAL A 326 -3.78 -27.52 14.62
C VAL A 326 -3.79 -27.37 13.10
N PHE A 327 -4.63 -26.50 12.54
CA PHE A 327 -4.89 -26.41 11.11
C PHE A 327 -4.23 -25.18 10.48
N GLY A 328 -3.63 -25.35 9.31
CA GLY A 328 -3.31 -24.24 8.44
C GLY A 328 -4.56 -23.61 7.84
N GLY A 329 -4.48 -22.31 7.56
CA GLY A 329 -5.54 -21.56 6.89
C GLY A 329 -5.68 -21.96 5.43
N GLN A 330 -6.89 -21.94 4.91
CA GLN A 330 -7.16 -22.16 3.49
C GLN A 330 -6.59 -21.00 2.66
N GLY A 331 -6.02 -21.30 1.48
CA GLY A 331 -5.71 -20.29 0.48
C GLY A 331 -6.97 -19.76 -0.19
N GLY A 332 -6.94 -18.48 -0.60
CA GLY A 332 -8.09 -17.83 -1.24
C GLY A 332 -8.20 -18.23 -2.71
N ASP A 333 -9.41 -18.24 -3.24
CA ASP A 333 -9.65 -18.47 -4.67
C ASP A 333 -9.15 -17.28 -5.50
N GLY A 334 -8.67 -17.56 -6.71
CA GLY A 334 -8.36 -16.55 -7.71
C GLY A 334 -9.63 -15.96 -8.32
N GLY A 335 -9.60 -14.66 -8.59
CA GLY A 335 -10.70 -13.94 -9.20
C GLY A 335 -10.91 -14.29 -10.66
N ARG A 336 -12.14 -14.11 -11.15
CA ARG A 336 -12.47 -14.35 -12.57
C ARG A 336 -11.88 -13.28 -13.48
N ALA A 337 -11.46 -13.67 -14.68
CA ALA A 337 -11.06 -12.75 -15.74
C ALA A 337 -12.21 -11.88 -16.27
N ALA A 338 -11.88 -10.85 -17.03
CA ALA A 338 -12.86 -10.08 -17.78
C ALA A 338 -13.56 -10.93 -18.84
N THR A 339 -14.77 -10.50 -19.24
CA THR A 339 -15.59 -11.23 -20.21
C THR A 339 -14.94 -11.33 -21.59
N ILE A 340 -14.32 -10.26 -22.10
CA ILE A 340 -13.72 -10.25 -23.45
C ILE A 340 -12.27 -10.74 -23.40
N PHE A 341 -11.36 -10.02 -22.75
CA PHE A 341 -9.95 -10.38 -22.69
C PHE A 341 -9.39 -10.27 -21.28
N GLY A 342 -8.86 -11.36 -20.75
CA GLY A 342 -8.25 -11.36 -19.43
C GLY A 342 -7.78 -12.72 -18.97
N PHE A 343 -6.93 -12.72 -17.93
CA PHE A 343 -6.47 -13.94 -17.29
C PHE A 343 -7.21 -14.16 -15.97
N GLY A 344 -7.51 -15.42 -15.65
CA GLY A 344 -7.98 -15.78 -14.33
C GLY A 344 -6.89 -15.54 -13.29
N GLY A 345 -7.27 -15.12 -12.10
CA GLY A 345 -6.35 -14.95 -10.98
C GLY A 345 -5.81 -16.30 -10.49
N ALA A 346 -4.58 -16.35 -10.01
CA ALA A 346 -4.08 -17.56 -9.35
C ALA A 346 -4.80 -17.79 -8.02
N GLY A 347 -5.04 -19.05 -7.67
CA GLY A 347 -5.42 -19.44 -6.31
C GLY A 347 -4.26 -19.25 -5.34
N GLY A 348 -4.57 -18.90 -4.11
CA GLY A 348 -3.58 -18.73 -3.05
C GLY A 348 -3.17 -20.04 -2.41
N ASN A 349 -1.96 -20.11 -1.87
CA ASN A 349 -1.49 -21.31 -1.18
C ASN A 349 -2.18 -21.48 0.18
N GLY A 350 -2.40 -22.72 0.61
CA GLY A 350 -2.81 -23.03 1.98
C GLY A 350 -1.65 -22.91 2.96
N GLY A 351 -1.97 -22.56 4.19
CA GLY A 351 -1.01 -22.46 5.30
C GLY A 351 -0.63 -23.82 5.86
N THR A 352 0.50 -23.87 6.56
CA THR A 352 0.96 -25.09 7.23
C THR A 352 0.09 -25.43 8.44
N GLY A 353 -0.14 -26.73 8.68
CA GLY A 353 -0.80 -27.24 9.89
C GLY A 353 0.04 -28.31 10.57
N ASN A 354 -0.32 -28.66 11.80
CA ASN A 354 0.46 -29.55 12.64
C ASN A 354 -0.39 -30.53 13.48
N TYR A 355 -1.65 -30.76 13.10
CA TYR A 355 -2.58 -31.60 13.87
C TYR A 355 -2.38 -33.11 13.64
N ALA A 356 -2.33 -33.90 14.72
CA ALA A 356 -1.86 -35.29 14.66
C ALA A 356 -2.83 -36.32 14.02
N LEU A 357 -4.12 -36.03 13.92
CA LEU A 357 -5.14 -37.05 13.57
C LEU A 357 -5.62 -37.02 12.12
N PHE A 358 -5.50 -35.89 11.43
CA PHE A 358 -6.01 -35.69 10.07
C PHE A 358 -5.06 -34.80 9.26
N PRO A 359 -5.18 -34.75 7.92
CA PRO A 359 -4.55 -33.70 7.14
C PRO A 359 -4.91 -32.34 7.74
N SER A 360 -3.88 -31.58 8.06
CA SER A 360 -3.97 -30.37 8.84
C SER A 360 -3.48 -29.13 8.09
N GLY A 361 -2.70 -29.30 7.02
CA GLY A 361 -2.36 -28.22 6.12
C GLY A 361 -3.61 -27.66 5.45
N GLY A 362 -3.66 -26.34 5.28
CA GLY A 362 -4.71 -25.69 4.50
C GLY A 362 -4.67 -26.16 3.05
N ALA A 363 -5.82 -26.28 2.41
CA ALA A 363 -5.87 -26.46 0.96
C ALA A 363 -5.50 -25.16 0.25
N GLY A 364 -4.94 -25.30 -0.94
CA GLY A 364 -4.78 -24.18 -1.86
C GLY A 364 -6.12 -23.77 -2.48
N GLY A 365 -6.26 -22.49 -2.79
CA GLY A 365 -7.42 -21.93 -3.46
C GLY A 365 -7.48 -22.33 -4.93
N THR A 366 -8.68 -22.31 -5.49
CA THR A 366 -8.89 -22.56 -6.92
C THR A 366 -8.39 -21.41 -7.77
N GLY A 367 -7.89 -21.70 -8.97
CA GLY A 367 -7.57 -20.68 -9.97
C GLY A 367 -8.84 -20.09 -10.59
N GLY A 368 -8.81 -18.79 -10.88
CA GLY A 368 -9.91 -18.07 -11.50
C GLY A 368 -10.14 -18.51 -12.95
N ALA A 369 -11.39 -18.48 -13.41
CA ALA A 369 -11.71 -18.83 -14.78
C ALA A 369 -11.44 -17.67 -15.76
N ALA A 370 -11.02 -17.99 -16.98
CA ALA A 370 -11.11 -17.10 -18.13
C ALA A 370 -12.53 -17.11 -18.75
N VAL A 371 -12.80 -16.23 -19.72
CA VAL A 371 -14.15 -16.12 -20.32
C VAL A 371 -14.16 -16.27 -21.84
N LEU A 372 -13.86 -15.22 -22.63
CA LEU A 372 -13.88 -15.31 -24.11
C LEU A 372 -12.48 -15.51 -24.69
N PHE A 373 -11.53 -14.67 -24.27
CA PHE A 373 -10.11 -14.78 -24.58
C PHE A 373 -9.27 -14.71 -23.30
N GLY A 374 -8.21 -15.53 -23.25
CA GLY A 374 -7.22 -15.52 -22.17
C GLY A 374 -7.11 -16.84 -21.43
N LEU A 375 -6.32 -16.89 -20.36
CA LEU A 375 -5.92 -18.14 -19.70
C LEU A 375 -6.60 -18.28 -18.34
N GLY A 376 -6.96 -19.51 -17.99
CA GLY A 376 -7.37 -19.84 -16.62
C GLY A 376 -6.22 -19.63 -15.64
N GLY A 377 -6.54 -19.25 -14.41
CA GLY A 377 -5.56 -19.10 -13.34
C GLY A 377 -5.08 -20.44 -12.81
N VAL A 378 -3.84 -20.52 -12.33
CA VAL A 378 -3.32 -21.73 -11.67
C VAL A 378 -3.96 -21.92 -10.29
N GLY A 379 -4.15 -23.17 -9.87
CA GLY A 379 -4.56 -23.50 -8.51
C GLY A 379 -3.43 -23.29 -7.51
N GLY A 380 -3.78 -22.92 -6.28
CA GLY A 380 -2.84 -22.74 -5.18
C GLY A 380 -2.31 -24.06 -4.63
N HIS A 381 -1.13 -24.05 -4.03
CA HIS A 381 -0.56 -25.23 -3.39
C HIS A 381 -1.22 -25.52 -2.04
N GLY A 382 -1.36 -26.80 -1.70
CA GLY A 382 -1.72 -27.22 -0.36
C GLY A 382 -0.57 -26.99 0.62
N GLY A 383 -0.91 -26.60 1.85
CA GLY A 383 0.05 -26.36 2.91
C GLY A 383 0.59 -27.66 3.52
N SER A 384 1.78 -27.57 4.13
CA SER A 384 2.39 -28.68 4.85
C SER A 384 1.45 -29.20 5.94
N GLY A 385 1.46 -30.52 6.15
CA GLY A 385 0.46 -31.24 6.94
C GLY A 385 -0.61 -31.91 6.08
N GLY A 386 -0.34 -32.13 4.78
CA GLY A 386 -1.25 -32.86 3.89
C GLY A 386 -2.38 -32.02 3.27
N GLY A 387 -2.21 -30.71 3.14
CA GLY A 387 -3.21 -29.84 2.51
C GLY A 387 -3.44 -30.19 1.04
N TYR A 388 -4.67 -30.05 0.54
CA TYR A 388 -4.99 -30.34 -0.85
C TYR A 388 -4.51 -29.23 -1.80
N GLY A 389 -4.05 -29.59 -2.99
CA GLY A 389 -3.81 -28.65 -4.05
C GLY A 389 -5.13 -28.09 -4.60
N GLY A 390 -5.13 -26.80 -4.91
CA GLY A 390 -6.26 -26.10 -5.51
C GLY A 390 -6.47 -26.48 -6.96
N GLN A 391 -7.72 -26.44 -7.42
CA GLN A 391 -8.04 -26.72 -8.82
C GLN A 391 -7.51 -25.61 -9.74
N GLY A 392 -7.10 -25.97 -10.95
CA GLY A 392 -6.81 -25.02 -12.01
C GLY A 392 -8.08 -24.38 -12.56
N GLY A 393 -8.00 -23.10 -12.93
CA GLY A 393 -9.11 -22.34 -13.48
C GLY A 393 -9.43 -22.76 -14.91
N ALA A 394 -10.70 -22.69 -15.29
CA ALA A 394 -11.14 -23.00 -16.65
C ALA A 394 -10.51 -22.05 -17.68
N GLY A 395 -10.17 -22.59 -18.86
CA GLY A 395 -9.72 -21.83 -20.01
C GLY A 395 -10.84 -21.02 -20.66
N ALA A 396 -10.49 -20.14 -21.59
CA ALA A 396 -11.47 -19.31 -22.26
C ALA A 396 -12.29 -20.10 -23.31
N TRP A 397 -13.47 -19.60 -23.61
CA TRP A 397 -14.41 -20.21 -24.55
C TRP A 397 -13.84 -20.28 -25.98
N LEU A 398 -13.18 -19.22 -26.47
CA LEU A 398 -12.70 -19.16 -27.86
C LEU A 398 -11.21 -19.48 -27.98
N ILE A 399 -10.34 -18.67 -27.37
CA ILE A 399 -8.88 -18.90 -27.36
C ILE A 399 -8.36 -18.72 -25.94
N GLY A 400 -7.88 -19.80 -25.35
CA GLY A 400 -7.42 -19.80 -23.98
C GLY A 400 -7.17 -21.18 -23.40
N SER A 401 -5.93 -21.46 -23.00
CA SER A 401 -5.63 -22.64 -22.19
C SER A 401 -6.16 -22.47 -20.77
N ALA A 402 -6.49 -23.59 -20.14
CA ALA A 402 -6.85 -23.62 -18.74
C ALA A 402 -5.62 -23.55 -17.82
N GLY A 403 -5.86 -23.30 -16.55
CA GLY A 403 -4.82 -23.24 -15.54
C GLY A 403 -4.45 -24.62 -15.01
N ASP A 404 -3.19 -24.79 -14.61
CA ASP A 404 -2.71 -25.99 -13.94
C ASP A 404 -3.29 -26.10 -12.52
N GLY A 405 -3.46 -27.32 -12.04
CA GLY A 405 -3.80 -27.60 -10.64
C GLY A 405 -2.61 -27.41 -9.71
N GLY A 406 -2.87 -26.99 -8.48
CA GLY A 406 -1.84 -26.82 -7.46
C GLY A 406 -1.34 -28.14 -6.92
N ALA A 407 -0.07 -28.20 -6.51
CA ALA A 407 0.46 -29.37 -5.82
C ALA A 407 -0.18 -29.56 -4.43
N GLY A 408 -0.34 -30.81 -4.00
CA GLY A 408 -0.71 -31.15 -2.63
C GLY A 408 0.46 -30.91 -1.66
N GLY A 409 0.12 -30.55 -0.42
CA GLY A 409 1.08 -30.30 0.64
C GLY A 409 1.70 -31.59 1.16
N ALA A 410 2.99 -31.54 1.49
CA ALA A 410 3.67 -32.67 2.11
C ALA A 410 3.06 -32.98 3.48
N GLY A 411 3.05 -34.24 3.87
CA GLY A 411 2.85 -34.65 5.25
C GLY A 411 3.98 -34.17 6.15
N ASN A 412 3.78 -34.18 7.46
CA ASN A 412 4.78 -33.83 8.45
C ASN A 412 4.74 -34.79 9.66
N ILE A 413 5.56 -34.51 10.67
CA ILE A 413 5.73 -35.38 11.84
C ILE A 413 4.42 -35.69 12.57
N ASN A 414 3.44 -34.78 12.50
CA ASN A 414 2.15 -34.94 13.16
C ASN A 414 1.05 -35.32 12.15
N SER A 415 1.03 -34.76 10.94
CA SER A 415 0.08 -35.12 9.89
C SER A 415 0.78 -35.86 8.75
N VAL A 416 0.96 -37.16 8.91
CA VAL A 416 1.90 -37.94 8.09
C VAL A 416 1.48 -38.14 6.63
N ALA A 417 0.19 -38.02 6.30
CA ALA A 417 -0.28 -38.20 4.93
C ALA A 417 0.04 -36.98 4.05
N GLY A 418 0.46 -37.24 2.82
CA GLY A 418 0.55 -36.20 1.80
C GLY A 418 -0.82 -35.82 1.24
N GLY A 419 -1.01 -34.55 0.90
CA GLY A 419 -2.26 -34.03 0.33
C GLY A 419 -2.37 -34.36 -1.15
N GLN A 420 -3.60 -34.49 -1.68
CA GLN A 420 -3.77 -34.73 -3.12
C GLN A 420 -3.45 -33.45 -3.90
N GLY A 421 -2.91 -33.61 -5.11
CA GLY A 421 -2.79 -32.51 -6.07
C GLY A 421 -4.15 -32.10 -6.63
N GLY A 422 -4.29 -30.83 -6.98
CA GLY A 422 -5.47 -30.30 -7.65
C GLY A 422 -5.51 -30.72 -9.11
N ASN A 423 -6.70 -30.87 -9.68
CA ASN A 423 -6.85 -31.14 -11.10
C ASN A 423 -6.56 -29.87 -11.89
N GLY A 424 -6.06 -30.04 -13.12
CA GLY A 424 -6.00 -28.93 -14.07
C GLY A 424 -7.38 -28.56 -14.59
N GLY A 425 -7.54 -27.30 -15.01
CA GLY A 425 -8.79 -26.81 -15.56
C GLY A 425 -9.05 -27.31 -16.98
N ASP A 426 -10.30 -27.23 -17.42
CA ASP A 426 -10.72 -27.60 -18.77
C ASP A 426 -10.62 -26.42 -19.75
N ALA A 427 -10.19 -26.70 -20.98
CA ALA A 427 -10.27 -25.77 -22.11
C ALA A 427 -11.48 -26.08 -23.00
N PHE A 428 -11.91 -25.12 -23.84
CA PHE A 428 -13.14 -25.25 -24.62
C PHE A 428 -12.94 -25.37 -26.13
N PHE A 429 -12.46 -24.32 -26.82
CA PHE A 429 -12.30 -24.33 -28.28
C PHE A 429 -10.84 -24.42 -28.72
N ILE A 430 -10.09 -23.32 -28.69
CA ILE A 430 -8.64 -23.32 -28.94
C ILE A 430 -7.92 -23.15 -27.60
N GLY A 431 -7.21 -24.18 -27.14
CA GLY A 431 -6.49 -24.12 -25.87
C GLY A 431 -6.18 -25.51 -25.31
N ASN A 432 -5.14 -25.57 -24.49
CA ASN A 432 -4.77 -26.79 -23.78
C ASN A 432 -5.51 -26.89 -22.45
N GLY A 433 -5.86 -28.12 -22.06
CA GLY A 433 -6.26 -28.40 -20.68
C GLY A 433 -5.07 -28.19 -19.73
N GLY A 434 -5.35 -27.79 -18.50
CA GLY A 434 -4.32 -27.61 -17.48
C GLY A 434 -3.77 -28.94 -16.99
N ASN A 435 -2.51 -28.98 -16.59
CA ASN A 435 -1.92 -30.15 -15.95
C ASN A 435 -2.47 -30.33 -14.53
N GLY A 436 -2.57 -31.57 -14.07
CA GLY A 436 -2.83 -31.88 -12.68
C GLY A 436 -1.60 -31.57 -11.81
N GLY A 437 -1.84 -31.07 -10.60
CA GLY A 437 -0.80 -30.85 -9.61
C GLY A 437 -0.25 -32.16 -9.06
N ALA A 438 1.02 -32.15 -8.65
CA ALA A 438 1.62 -33.30 -7.99
C ALA A 438 0.95 -33.59 -6.63
N GLY A 439 0.87 -34.86 -6.25
CA GLY A 439 0.54 -35.25 -4.90
C GLY A 439 1.66 -34.90 -3.91
N GLY A 440 1.30 -34.55 -2.69
CA GLY A 440 2.26 -34.28 -1.62
C GLY A 440 2.95 -35.56 -1.15
N HIS A 441 4.23 -35.47 -0.79
CA HIS A 441 4.95 -36.58 -0.17
C HIS A 441 4.37 -36.92 1.20
N GLY A 442 4.32 -38.21 1.56
CA GLY A 442 4.04 -38.64 2.94
C GLY A 442 5.26 -38.46 3.85
N PHE A 443 5.04 -38.45 5.17
CA PHE A 443 6.09 -38.45 6.19
C PHE A 443 6.15 -39.82 6.89
N GLY A 444 7.34 -40.42 6.97
CA GLY A 444 7.51 -41.74 7.59
C GLY A 444 6.67 -42.81 6.90
N ALA A 445 5.76 -43.45 7.64
CA ALA A 445 4.84 -44.46 7.10
C ALA A 445 3.54 -43.87 6.51
N GLY A 446 3.42 -42.54 6.44
CA GLY A 446 2.25 -41.87 5.88
C GLY A 446 2.10 -42.12 4.38
N THR A 447 0.85 -42.27 3.94
CA THR A 447 0.55 -42.47 2.52
C THR A 447 0.84 -41.20 1.72
N PRO A 448 1.51 -41.30 0.56
CA PRO A 448 1.63 -40.17 -0.33
C PRO A 448 0.28 -39.73 -0.89
N GLY A 449 0.20 -38.44 -1.22
CA GLY A 449 -0.91 -37.86 -1.93
C GLY A 449 -0.96 -38.34 -3.37
N LYS A 450 -2.19 -38.44 -3.91
CA LYS A 450 -2.40 -38.70 -5.32
C LYS A 450 -2.16 -37.45 -6.16
N GLY A 451 -1.60 -37.61 -7.34
CA GLY A 451 -1.57 -36.55 -8.33
C GLY A 451 -2.98 -36.17 -8.80
N GLY A 452 -3.18 -34.90 -9.15
CA GLY A 452 -4.42 -34.42 -9.73
C GLY A 452 -4.60 -34.91 -11.17
N GLY A 453 -5.85 -34.97 -11.62
CA GLY A 453 -6.17 -35.23 -13.03
C GLY A 453 -5.74 -34.07 -13.93
N GLY A 454 -5.33 -34.38 -15.16
CA GLY A 454 -5.20 -33.37 -16.21
C GLY A 454 -6.56 -32.92 -16.72
N GLY A 455 -6.67 -31.65 -17.10
CA GLY A 455 -7.88 -31.08 -17.68
C GLY A 455 -8.07 -31.46 -19.15
N THR A 456 -9.31 -31.37 -19.61
CA THR A 456 -9.68 -31.67 -20.99
C THR A 456 -9.18 -30.59 -21.96
N ALA A 457 -8.81 -31.03 -23.16
CA ALA A 457 -8.41 -30.15 -24.25
C ALA A 457 -9.63 -29.43 -24.85
N GLY A 458 -9.39 -28.26 -25.45
CA GLY A 458 -10.35 -27.72 -26.40
C GLY A 458 -10.43 -28.56 -27.69
N VAL A 459 -11.37 -28.21 -28.57
CA VAL A 459 -11.47 -28.80 -29.93
C VAL A 459 -10.13 -28.78 -30.68
N ILE A 460 -9.34 -27.72 -30.48
CA ILE A 460 -7.98 -27.57 -30.98
C ILE A 460 -7.05 -27.34 -29.78
N GLY A 461 -6.35 -28.39 -29.34
CA GLY A 461 -5.39 -28.31 -28.26
C GLY A 461 -4.96 -29.69 -27.77
N TRP A 462 -4.23 -29.70 -26.66
CA TRP A 462 -3.81 -30.91 -25.96
C TRP A 462 -4.46 -31.00 -24.58
N ALA A 463 -4.72 -32.23 -24.15
CA ALA A 463 -5.18 -32.47 -22.78
C ALA A 463 -4.02 -32.23 -21.81
N GLY A 464 -4.36 -31.83 -20.60
CA GLY A 464 -3.40 -31.72 -19.53
C GLY A 464 -2.87 -33.09 -19.11
N ASN A 465 -1.63 -33.12 -18.65
CA ASN A 465 -1.07 -34.34 -18.08
C ASN A 465 -1.57 -34.51 -16.63
N PRO A 466 -1.83 -35.75 -16.18
CA PRO A 466 -2.00 -36.02 -14.76
C PRO A 466 -0.73 -35.66 -13.97
N GLY A 467 -0.93 -35.19 -12.74
CA GLY A 467 0.17 -34.98 -11.81
C GLY A 467 0.75 -36.31 -11.34
N PRO A 468 2.04 -36.35 -10.97
CA PRO A 468 2.62 -37.53 -10.34
C PRO A 468 2.09 -37.71 -8.90
N ASP A 469 2.02 -38.96 -8.45
CA ASP A 469 1.85 -39.27 -7.02
C ASP A 469 3.12 -38.85 -6.24
N GLY A 470 2.95 -38.54 -4.95
CA GLY A 470 4.04 -38.15 -4.05
C GLY A 470 4.82 -39.30 -3.44
#